data_AF-A0A0S8JI31-F1
#
_entry.id   AF-A0A0S8JI31-F1
#
_cell.length_a   1.000
_cell.length_b   1.000
_cell.length_c   1.000
_cell.angle_alpha   90.00
_cell.angle_beta   90.00
_cell.angle_gamma   90.00
#
_symmetry.space_group_name_H-M   'P 1'
#
loop_
_entity.id
_entity.type
_entity.pdbx_description
1 polymer ?
#
loop_
_entity_poly.entity_id
_entity_poly.type
_entity_poly.pdbx_seq_one_letter_code
_entity_poly.pdbx_strand_id
1 'polypeptide(L)'
;LDTRVDGTGFFRTEKIDGRWWFIDPEGYLFLSLGVDCVGPGRGGSANHLDKRPNFYKALPPGDLDLGPARPNTASIGAWNLYRRFGEDFPEKSRDMIIRRMESWGLNTIANWSDREVISLNRKAFMLQLYGLGIDEGIMGLADVYHPDFIENTGAVCKRFVEPFMDNPWLIGYFVANEPSWLGQESRLCDMILAGGDDKPIKMALERYLDQGDTPERRREFIYNTFGIFLETVQHSVKKYDPNHLNLGIRFGHIPDDEILGICKNVFDVFSFNCYDLSPPEADMDRVMRVTDLPMIIGEYHFGTVDRGMAQALVQVENQKERGVAYRHYTENAFAHPGLIGVAYFQWPDQDLTGRGYDGENYNCGLVDVTDRPYKHMVGAIMETAQNLNKIHEGQLKPFDQLPLNPCGYGAIPDMWNE
;
A
#
# COMPACT_ATOMS: atom_id res chain seq x y z
N LEU A 1 -13.87 -20.24 2.85
CA LEU A 1 -13.62 -21.55 3.45
C LEU A 1 -14.57 -21.70 4.63
N ASP A 2 -15.11 -22.89 4.88
CA ASP A 2 -15.95 -23.13 6.06
C ASP A 2 -15.13 -23.58 7.29
N THR A 3 -13.81 -23.62 7.14
CA THR A 3 -12.86 -23.90 8.23
C THR A 3 -12.88 -22.74 9.23
N ARG A 4 -13.12 -23.08 10.50
CA ARG A 4 -13.29 -22.12 11.59
C ARG A 4 -12.49 -22.55 12.81
N VAL A 5 -11.82 -21.59 13.43
CA VAL A 5 -11.18 -21.66 14.74
C VAL A 5 -11.89 -20.70 15.71
N ASP A 6 -11.38 -20.53 16.93
CA ASP A 6 -11.97 -19.60 17.88
C ASP A 6 -11.82 -18.14 17.39
N GLY A 7 -12.96 -17.45 17.28
CA GLY A 7 -13.05 -16.03 16.97
C GLY A 7 -12.85 -15.17 18.22
N THR A 8 -12.12 -14.06 18.08
CA THR A 8 -11.81 -13.14 19.19
C THR A 8 -12.59 -11.84 19.13
N GLY A 9 -13.42 -11.65 18.09
CA GLY A 9 -14.05 -10.37 17.78
C GLY A 9 -13.17 -9.40 16.99
N PHE A 10 -11.92 -9.77 16.69
CA PHE A 10 -10.98 -8.97 15.91
C PHE A 10 -10.17 -9.85 14.96
N PHE A 11 -9.60 -9.24 13.91
CA PHE A 11 -8.64 -9.95 13.07
C PHE A 11 -7.38 -10.31 13.87
N ARG A 12 -6.87 -11.52 13.62
CA ARG A 12 -5.58 -11.99 14.16
C ARG A 12 -4.86 -12.85 13.15
N THR A 13 -3.64 -13.26 13.44
CA THR A 13 -2.89 -14.20 12.59
C THR A 13 -2.72 -15.54 13.29
N GLU A 14 -2.73 -16.62 12.53
CA GLU A 14 -2.48 -17.97 13.04
C GLU A 14 -1.83 -18.83 11.98
N LYS A 15 -0.91 -19.71 12.40
CA LYS A 15 -0.28 -20.70 11.53
C LYS A 15 -0.98 -22.05 11.70
N ILE A 16 -1.69 -22.50 10.67
CA ILE A 16 -2.50 -23.72 10.65
C ILE A 16 -1.96 -24.62 9.53
N ASP A 17 -1.62 -25.86 9.88
CA ASP A 17 -1.05 -26.86 8.96
C ASP A 17 0.17 -26.34 8.17
N GLY A 18 1.02 -25.56 8.84
CA GLY A 18 2.25 -24.99 8.27
C GLY A 18 2.04 -23.76 7.40
N ARG A 19 0.80 -23.24 7.29
CA ARG A 19 0.45 -22.05 6.50
C ARG A 19 -0.12 -20.96 7.40
N TRP A 20 0.30 -19.74 7.14
CA TRP A 20 -0.23 -18.58 7.83
C TRP A 20 -1.60 -18.21 7.28
N TRP A 21 -2.45 -17.68 8.16
CA TRP A 21 -3.77 -17.14 7.81
C TRP A 21 -4.02 -15.87 8.60
N PHE A 22 -4.81 -14.96 8.03
CA PHE A 22 -5.64 -14.14 8.90
C PHE A 22 -6.79 -15.00 9.42
N ILE A 23 -7.18 -14.76 10.65
CA ILE A 23 -8.41 -15.26 11.24
C ILE A 23 -9.32 -14.06 11.40
N ASP A 24 -10.52 -14.11 10.81
CA ASP A 24 -11.49 -13.03 10.93
C ASP A 24 -12.11 -12.96 12.35
N PRO A 25 -12.84 -11.88 12.69
CA PRO A 25 -13.46 -11.72 14.00
C PRO A 25 -14.32 -12.89 14.47
N GLU A 26 -14.93 -13.62 13.54
CA GLU A 26 -15.80 -14.77 13.83
C GLU A 26 -15.05 -16.10 13.88
N GLY A 27 -13.77 -16.12 13.50
CA GLY A 27 -12.90 -17.28 13.54
C GLY A 27 -12.66 -17.97 12.19
N TYR A 28 -13.13 -17.41 11.08
CA TYR A 28 -12.92 -18.02 9.76
C TYR A 28 -11.53 -17.72 9.22
N LEU A 29 -10.98 -18.69 8.48
CA LEU A 29 -9.74 -18.49 7.72
C LEU A 29 -9.95 -17.44 6.63
N PHE A 30 -9.10 -16.43 6.63
CA PHE A 30 -9.20 -15.27 5.76
C PHE A 30 -7.87 -15.03 5.01
N LEU A 31 -8.00 -14.75 3.72
CA LEU A 31 -6.93 -14.24 2.87
C LEU A 31 -7.36 -12.87 2.35
N SER A 32 -6.51 -11.87 2.48
CA SER A 32 -6.83 -10.51 2.05
C SER A 32 -6.58 -10.34 0.55
N LEU A 33 -7.62 -10.35 -0.26
CA LEU A 33 -7.59 -9.97 -1.67
C LEU A 33 -8.07 -8.50 -1.79
N GLY A 34 -7.11 -7.58 -1.65
CA GLY A 34 -7.37 -6.16 -1.48
C GLY A 34 -7.08 -5.29 -2.71
N VAL A 35 -7.53 -4.05 -2.63
CA VAL A 35 -7.24 -2.99 -3.61
C VAL A 35 -6.97 -1.69 -2.87
N ASP A 36 -5.92 -0.98 -3.28
CA ASP A 36 -5.56 0.34 -2.73
C ASP A 36 -6.36 1.47 -3.40
N CYS A 37 -6.41 2.62 -2.73
CA CYS A 37 -7.04 3.86 -3.20
C CYS A 37 -8.53 3.73 -3.61
N VAL A 38 -9.27 2.81 -2.97
CA VAL A 38 -10.70 2.60 -3.26
C VAL A 38 -11.47 3.86 -2.93
N GLY A 39 -12.14 4.46 -3.91
CA GLY A 39 -12.99 5.61 -3.65
C GLY A 39 -13.73 6.12 -4.89
N PRO A 40 -14.86 6.81 -4.68
CA PRO A 40 -15.65 7.36 -5.78
C PRO A 40 -14.90 8.51 -6.44
N GLY A 41 -14.73 8.44 -7.77
CA GLY A 41 -14.20 9.55 -8.55
C GLY A 41 -12.76 9.91 -8.23
N ARG A 42 -12.03 9.00 -7.55
CA ARG A 42 -10.58 9.04 -7.47
C ARG A 42 -10.06 8.74 -8.89
N GLY A 43 -9.09 9.52 -9.38
CA GLY A 43 -8.67 9.51 -10.78
C GLY A 43 -9.39 10.56 -11.64
N GLY A 44 -8.67 11.13 -12.61
CA GLY A 44 -9.14 12.26 -13.41
C GLY A 44 -9.08 13.60 -12.68
N SER A 45 -8.18 13.76 -11.72
CA SER A 45 -7.91 15.08 -11.12
C SER A 45 -7.21 15.95 -12.13
N ALA A 46 -7.78 17.11 -12.41
CA ALA A 46 -7.14 18.17 -13.15
C ALA A 46 -6.36 19.02 -12.17
N ASN A 47 -5.03 18.93 -12.18
CA ASN A 47 -4.14 19.64 -11.26
C ASN A 47 -3.39 20.78 -11.97
N HIS A 48 -2.97 21.80 -11.21
CA HIS A 48 -2.17 22.94 -11.69
C HIS A 48 -2.79 23.64 -12.90
N LEU A 49 -4.11 23.89 -12.85
CA LEU A 49 -4.87 24.48 -13.97
C LEU A 49 -4.35 25.86 -14.40
N ASP A 50 -3.80 26.63 -13.47
CA ASP A 50 -3.13 27.91 -13.70
C ASP A 50 -1.87 27.78 -14.57
N LYS A 51 -1.18 26.65 -14.48
CA LYS A 51 0.05 26.35 -15.24
C LYS A 51 -0.20 25.55 -16.51
N ARG A 52 -1.40 24.98 -16.66
CA ARG A 52 -1.76 24.04 -17.75
C ARG A 52 -3.08 24.41 -18.44
N PRO A 53 -3.29 25.67 -18.88
CA PRO A 53 -4.60 26.15 -19.35
C PRO A 53 -5.09 25.47 -20.63
N ASN A 54 -4.19 24.89 -21.44
CA ASN A 54 -4.52 24.29 -22.73
C ASN A 54 -4.68 22.76 -22.69
N PHE A 55 -4.58 22.13 -21.51
CA PHE A 55 -4.66 20.67 -21.38
C PHE A 55 -6.09 20.13 -21.43
N TYR A 56 -7.09 20.95 -21.05
CA TYR A 56 -8.47 20.49 -20.90
C TYR A 56 -9.38 21.20 -21.89
N LYS A 57 -10.05 20.43 -22.75
CA LYS A 57 -11.08 20.94 -23.65
C LYS A 57 -12.31 21.48 -22.89
N ALA A 58 -12.63 20.85 -21.76
CA ALA A 58 -13.73 21.23 -20.89
C ALA A 58 -13.40 20.87 -19.44
N LEU A 59 -13.90 21.69 -18.52
CA LEU A 59 -13.88 21.46 -17.08
C LEU A 59 -15.32 21.30 -16.56
N PRO A 60 -15.51 20.71 -15.38
CA PRO A 60 -16.82 20.66 -14.73
C PRO A 60 -17.39 22.07 -14.56
N PRO A 61 -18.71 22.26 -14.72
CA PRO A 61 -19.37 23.52 -14.40
C PRO A 61 -19.10 23.92 -12.95
N GLY A 62 -18.77 25.20 -12.72
CA GLY A 62 -18.35 25.69 -11.40
C GLY A 62 -19.46 25.79 -10.36
N ASP A 63 -20.71 25.61 -10.77
CA ASP A 63 -21.90 25.58 -9.92
C ASP A 63 -22.27 24.17 -9.42
N LEU A 64 -21.57 23.12 -9.89
CA LEU A 64 -21.78 21.76 -9.39
C LEU A 64 -21.03 21.55 -8.06
N ASP A 65 -21.73 20.99 -7.08
CA ASP A 65 -21.11 20.45 -5.88
C ASP A 65 -20.50 19.07 -6.19
N LEU A 66 -19.19 19.07 -6.45
CA LEU A 66 -18.40 17.87 -6.68
C LEU A 66 -17.49 17.54 -5.48
N GLY A 67 -17.82 18.07 -4.31
CA GLY A 67 -17.01 18.02 -3.11
C GLY A 67 -16.15 19.28 -2.91
N PRO A 68 -15.21 19.25 -1.96
CA PRO A 68 -14.51 20.46 -1.51
C PRO A 68 -13.73 21.11 -2.64
N ALA A 69 -14.05 22.38 -2.92
CA ALA A 69 -13.33 23.19 -3.88
C ALA A 69 -11.87 23.36 -3.46
N ARG A 70 -10.95 23.15 -4.39
CA ARG A 70 -9.51 23.37 -4.20
C ARG A 70 -8.99 24.31 -5.29
N PRO A 71 -8.16 25.32 -4.96
CA PRO A 71 -7.62 26.25 -5.94
C PRO A 71 -6.90 25.54 -7.09
N ASN A 72 -7.09 26.02 -8.31
CA ASN A 72 -6.42 25.53 -9.51
C ASN A 72 -6.57 24.02 -9.76
N THR A 73 -7.68 23.43 -9.32
CA THR A 73 -8.00 22.02 -9.58
C THR A 73 -9.45 21.83 -10.02
N ALA A 74 -9.73 20.69 -10.66
CA ALA A 74 -11.07 20.19 -10.90
C ALA A 74 -11.10 18.66 -10.86
N SER A 75 -12.24 18.03 -10.56
CA SER A 75 -12.37 16.57 -10.57
C SER A 75 -13.20 16.09 -11.76
N ILE A 76 -12.54 15.53 -12.77
CA ILE A 76 -13.21 14.90 -13.92
C ILE A 76 -13.86 13.58 -13.48
N GLY A 77 -13.23 12.84 -12.55
CA GLY A 77 -13.80 11.62 -11.97
C GLY A 77 -15.13 11.88 -11.26
N ALA A 78 -15.19 12.85 -10.36
CA ALA A 78 -16.43 13.23 -9.69
C ALA A 78 -17.48 13.76 -10.68
N TRP A 79 -17.05 14.55 -11.68
CA TRP A 79 -17.97 15.02 -12.73
C TRP A 79 -18.58 13.88 -13.54
N ASN A 80 -17.82 12.83 -13.85
CA ASN A 80 -18.33 11.65 -14.54
C ASN A 80 -19.30 10.86 -13.67
N LEU A 81 -19.07 10.76 -12.35
CA LEU A 81 -20.01 10.15 -11.42
C LEU A 81 -21.32 10.96 -11.33
N TYR A 82 -21.22 12.28 -11.22
CA TYR A 82 -22.39 13.18 -11.25
C TYR A 82 -23.18 13.00 -12.56
N ARG A 83 -22.51 12.96 -13.72
CA ARG A 83 -23.16 12.70 -15.02
C ARG A 83 -23.91 11.36 -15.08
N ARG A 84 -23.45 10.37 -14.31
CA ARG A 84 -24.04 9.03 -14.27
C ARG A 84 -25.19 8.93 -13.27
N PHE A 85 -25.07 9.55 -12.10
CA PHE A 85 -25.96 9.31 -10.96
C PHE A 85 -26.77 10.54 -10.53
N GLY A 86 -26.50 11.71 -11.11
CA GLY A 86 -27.06 12.99 -10.67
C GLY A 86 -26.54 13.40 -9.30
N GLU A 87 -27.35 14.16 -8.56
CA GLU A 87 -27.07 14.61 -7.18
C GLU A 87 -26.78 13.45 -6.21
N ASP A 88 -27.36 12.26 -6.47
CA ASP A 88 -27.17 11.08 -5.62
C ASP A 88 -25.81 10.38 -5.82
N PHE A 89 -24.90 10.94 -6.64
CA PHE A 89 -23.63 10.30 -6.95
C PHE A 89 -22.77 9.95 -5.73
N PRO A 90 -22.72 10.72 -4.62
CA PRO A 90 -21.86 10.34 -3.50
C PRO A 90 -22.29 9.00 -2.89
N GLU A 91 -23.59 8.82 -2.61
CA GLU A 91 -24.13 7.57 -2.06
C GLU A 91 -24.09 6.42 -3.08
N LYS A 92 -24.63 6.64 -4.29
CA LYS A 92 -24.72 5.59 -5.31
C LYS A 92 -23.34 5.09 -5.75
N SER A 93 -22.32 5.96 -5.77
CA SER A 93 -20.97 5.54 -6.15
C SER A 93 -20.30 4.69 -5.08
N ARG A 94 -20.48 5.04 -3.79
CA ARG A 94 -19.96 4.24 -2.66
C ARG A 94 -20.62 2.86 -2.61
N ASP A 95 -21.94 2.79 -2.77
CA ASP A 95 -22.65 1.50 -2.83
C ASP A 95 -22.24 0.67 -4.08
N MET A 96 -22.06 1.31 -5.23
CA MET A 96 -21.57 0.64 -6.45
C MET A 96 -20.17 0.04 -6.25
N ILE A 97 -19.27 0.72 -5.54
CA ILE A 97 -17.95 0.18 -5.18
C ILE A 97 -18.10 -1.11 -4.39
N ILE A 98 -18.90 -1.12 -3.32
CA ILE A 98 -19.07 -2.31 -2.49
C ILE A 98 -19.68 -3.47 -3.30
N ARG A 99 -20.72 -3.20 -4.11
CA ARG A 99 -21.33 -4.22 -4.98
C ARG A 99 -20.35 -4.78 -6.00
N ARG A 100 -19.46 -3.96 -6.56
CA ARG A 100 -18.39 -4.42 -7.45
C ARG A 100 -17.42 -5.32 -6.70
N MET A 101 -16.94 -4.90 -5.54
CA MET A 101 -16.02 -5.72 -4.73
C MET A 101 -16.65 -7.07 -4.37
N GLU A 102 -17.91 -7.09 -3.92
CA GLU A 102 -18.68 -8.32 -3.69
C GLU A 102 -18.81 -9.18 -4.94
N SER A 103 -19.19 -8.59 -6.07
CA SER A 103 -19.37 -9.33 -7.33
C SER A 103 -18.05 -9.84 -7.92
N TRP A 104 -16.94 -9.15 -7.68
CA TRP A 104 -15.63 -9.51 -8.23
C TRP A 104 -14.86 -10.47 -7.33
N GLY A 105 -15.28 -10.62 -6.06
CA GLY A 105 -14.59 -11.46 -5.07
C GLY A 105 -13.50 -10.72 -4.29
N LEU A 106 -13.40 -9.40 -4.41
CA LEU A 106 -12.52 -8.57 -3.59
C LEU A 106 -13.10 -8.45 -2.18
N ASN A 107 -12.31 -8.70 -1.15
CA ASN A 107 -12.78 -8.77 0.23
C ASN A 107 -12.17 -7.72 1.17
N THR A 108 -11.11 -7.03 0.74
CA THR A 108 -10.43 -6.02 1.56
C THR A 108 -10.38 -4.66 0.86
N ILE A 109 -10.77 -3.60 1.57
CA ILE A 109 -10.46 -2.21 1.21
C ILE A 109 -9.07 -1.89 1.78
N ALA A 110 -8.06 -1.84 0.93
CA ALA A 110 -6.69 -1.68 1.37
C ALA A 110 -6.30 -0.19 1.48
N ASN A 111 -5.00 0.10 1.45
CA ASN A 111 -4.43 1.36 1.89
C ASN A 111 -4.92 2.56 1.05
N TRP A 112 -4.85 3.75 1.63
CA TRP A 112 -5.19 5.04 0.98
C TRP A 112 -6.61 5.15 0.42
N SER A 113 -7.50 4.27 0.86
CA SER A 113 -8.89 4.26 0.45
C SER A 113 -9.72 5.34 1.14
N ASP A 114 -10.89 5.60 0.56
CA ASP A 114 -11.80 6.64 0.99
C ASP A 114 -12.47 6.32 2.33
N ARG A 115 -12.45 7.29 3.25
CA ARG A 115 -12.96 7.11 4.61
C ARG A 115 -14.47 6.89 4.64
N GLU A 116 -15.21 7.44 3.70
CA GLU A 116 -16.65 7.24 3.65
C GLU A 116 -17.01 5.85 3.13
N VAL A 117 -16.21 5.28 2.22
CA VAL A 117 -16.36 3.88 1.79
C VAL A 117 -16.03 2.93 2.95
N ILE A 118 -14.93 3.18 3.66
CA ILE A 118 -14.51 2.40 4.85
C ILE A 118 -15.60 2.43 5.93
N SER A 119 -16.17 3.61 6.19
CA SER A 119 -17.18 3.80 7.24
C SER A 119 -18.50 3.08 6.98
N LEU A 120 -18.70 2.51 5.77
CA LEU A 120 -19.83 1.64 5.50
C LEU A 120 -19.76 0.32 6.29
N ASN A 121 -18.56 -0.09 6.75
CA ASN A 121 -18.37 -1.32 7.53
C ASN A 121 -19.04 -2.53 6.85
N ARG A 122 -18.78 -2.70 5.55
CA ARG A 122 -19.29 -3.82 4.72
C ARG A 122 -18.18 -4.74 4.18
N LYS A 123 -16.92 -4.33 4.34
CA LYS A 123 -15.72 -5.04 3.90
C LYS A 123 -14.62 -4.82 4.93
N ALA A 124 -13.76 -5.82 5.09
CA ALA A 124 -12.58 -5.67 5.92
C ALA A 124 -11.70 -4.54 5.35
N PHE A 125 -10.99 -3.81 6.20
CA PHE A 125 -10.15 -2.71 5.74
C PHE A 125 -8.82 -2.59 6.47
N MET A 126 -7.87 -1.92 5.83
CA MET A 126 -6.54 -1.62 6.36
C MET A 126 -6.32 -0.10 6.33
N LEU A 127 -5.57 0.42 7.29
CA LEU A 127 -5.25 1.84 7.40
C LEU A 127 -3.76 2.07 7.48
N GLN A 128 -3.28 3.24 7.03
CA GLN A 128 -1.94 3.70 7.32
C GLN A 128 -1.98 4.82 8.35
N LEU A 129 -1.06 4.77 9.32
CA LEU A 129 -0.83 5.86 10.26
C LEU A 129 -0.19 7.07 9.57
N TYR A 130 -0.51 8.27 10.06
CA TYR A 130 0.05 9.52 9.52
C TYR A 130 0.56 10.41 10.64
N GLY A 131 1.56 11.24 10.31
CA GLY A 131 2.09 12.24 11.23
C GLY A 131 3.06 11.69 12.29
N LEU A 132 3.68 10.53 12.04
CA LEU A 132 4.61 9.88 12.97
C LEU A 132 6.03 10.50 12.97
N GLY A 133 6.23 11.66 12.33
CA GLY A 133 7.53 12.34 12.29
C GLY A 133 8.53 11.79 11.27
N ILE A 134 8.07 10.99 10.30
CA ILE A 134 8.87 10.57 9.14
C ILE A 134 9.22 11.80 8.29
N ASP A 135 10.52 12.00 8.04
CA ASP A 135 11.06 13.18 7.35
C ASP A 135 11.60 12.79 5.96
N GLU A 136 10.92 13.26 4.91
CA GLU A 136 11.36 13.07 3.52
C GLU A 136 12.72 13.71 3.23
N GLY A 137 13.08 14.77 3.96
CA GLY A 137 14.37 15.45 3.87
C GLY A 137 15.55 14.59 4.35
N ILE A 138 15.28 13.51 5.10
CA ILE A 138 16.26 12.50 5.50
C ILE A 138 15.77 11.09 5.12
N MET A 139 15.30 10.97 3.87
CA MET A 139 15.02 9.68 3.21
C MET A 139 13.95 8.82 3.92
N GLY A 140 13.06 9.45 4.68
CA GLY A 140 11.98 8.76 5.39
C GLY A 140 12.39 8.17 6.74
N LEU A 141 13.50 8.63 7.34
CA LEU A 141 13.81 8.35 8.74
C LEU A 141 13.15 9.39 9.67
N ALA A 142 12.75 8.99 10.87
CA ALA A 142 12.24 9.90 11.89
C ALA A 142 13.36 10.37 12.83
N ASP A 143 13.34 11.64 13.25
CA ASP A 143 14.21 12.13 14.32
C ASP A 143 13.68 11.66 15.69
N VAL A 144 14.09 10.44 16.09
CA VAL A 144 13.71 9.85 17.37
C VAL A 144 14.39 10.49 18.58
N TYR A 145 15.37 11.36 18.34
CA TYR A 145 16.16 12.03 19.38
C TYR A 145 15.55 13.37 19.80
N HIS A 146 14.51 13.82 19.09
CA HIS A 146 13.75 14.99 19.50
C HIS A 146 13.14 14.76 20.91
N PRO A 147 13.27 15.71 21.86
CA PRO A 147 12.84 15.51 23.26
C PRO A 147 11.36 15.14 23.38
N ASP A 148 10.52 15.66 22.49
CA ASP A 148 9.08 15.42 22.49
C ASP A 148 8.66 14.23 21.59
N PHE A 149 9.60 13.45 21.02
CA PHE A 149 9.28 12.39 20.04
C PHE A 149 8.27 11.37 20.58
N ILE A 150 8.49 10.88 21.81
CA ILE A 150 7.60 9.89 22.45
C ILE A 150 6.21 10.49 22.73
N GLU A 151 6.15 11.73 23.25
CA GLU A 151 4.88 12.40 23.55
C GLU A 151 4.10 12.69 22.27
N ASN A 152 4.76 13.24 21.25
CA ASN A 152 4.16 13.56 19.95
C ASN A 152 3.65 12.30 19.25
N THR A 153 4.47 11.24 19.21
CA THR A 153 4.07 9.95 18.63
C THR A 153 2.88 9.37 19.37
N GLY A 154 2.90 9.38 20.71
CA GLY A 154 1.78 8.93 21.54
C GLY A 154 0.49 9.70 21.28
N ALA A 155 0.56 11.03 21.16
CA ALA A 155 -0.60 11.87 20.88
C ALA A 155 -1.16 11.66 19.47
N VAL A 156 -0.29 11.48 18.48
CA VAL A 156 -0.65 11.18 17.09
C VAL A 156 -1.32 9.82 16.99
N CYS A 157 -0.70 8.77 17.54
CA CYS A 157 -1.26 7.42 17.54
C CYS A 157 -2.62 7.41 18.22
N LYS A 158 -2.76 8.00 19.42
CA LYS A 158 -4.05 8.10 20.13
C LYS A 158 -5.13 8.68 19.22
N ARG A 159 -4.90 9.89 18.70
CA ARG A 159 -5.89 10.62 17.88
C ARG A 159 -6.28 9.83 16.63
N PHE A 160 -5.35 9.07 16.07
CA PHE A 160 -5.60 8.31 14.84
C PHE A 160 -6.37 7.02 15.09
N VAL A 161 -6.04 6.25 16.13
CA VAL A 161 -6.61 4.91 16.36
C VAL A 161 -7.92 4.95 17.14
N GLU A 162 -8.13 5.96 17.99
CA GLU A 162 -9.33 6.09 18.85
C GLU A 162 -10.67 5.95 18.10
N PRO A 163 -10.86 6.48 16.87
CA PRO A 163 -12.09 6.26 16.12
C PRO A 163 -12.35 4.82 15.64
N PHE A 164 -11.35 3.92 15.74
CA PHE A 164 -11.38 2.57 15.15
C PHE A 164 -11.14 1.44 16.16
N MET A 165 -10.77 1.75 17.41
CA MET A 165 -10.24 0.76 18.38
C MET A 165 -11.12 -0.47 18.66
N ASP A 166 -12.44 -0.35 18.45
CA ASP A 166 -13.40 -1.44 18.63
C ASP A 166 -14.08 -1.85 17.31
N ASN A 167 -13.57 -1.42 16.16
CA ASN A 167 -14.17 -1.72 14.87
C ASN A 167 -13.72 -3.09 14.34
N PRO A 168 -14.57 -4.14 14.37
CA PRO A 168 -14.15 -5.50 13.98
C PRO A 168 -13.82 -5.62 12.49
N TRP A 169 -14.17 -4.63 11.65
CA TRP A 169 -13.85 -4.63 10.23
C TRP A 169 -12.42 -4.20 9.94
N LEU A 170 -11.73 -3.55 10.87
CA LEU A 170 -10.35 -3.15 10.70
C LEU A 170 -9.44 -4.38 10.90
N ILE A 171 -8.57 -4.64 9.92
CA ILE A 171 -7.53 -5.67 10.02
C ILE A 171 -6.36 -5.13 10.86
N GLY A 172 -5.90 -3.92 10.56
CA GLY A 172 -4.76 -3.33 11.23
C GLY A 172 -4.21 -2.06 10.57
N TYR A 173 -3.08 -1.61 11.10
CA TYR A 173 -2.41 -0.38 10.72
C TYR A 173 -1.03 -0.62 10.10
N PHE A 174 -0.78 -0.03 8.94
CA PHE A 174 0.56 0.20 8.43
C PHE A 174 1.20 1.39 9.16
N VAL A 175 2.47 1.24 9.53
CA VAL A 175 3.26 2.29 10.19
C VAL A 175 3.60 3.40 9.20
N ALA A 176 4.06 3.05 8.00
CA ALA A 176 4.42 4.00 6.95
C ALA A 176 4.48 3.29 5.58
N ASN A 177 5.18 3.90 4.63
CA ASN A 177 5.38 3.39 3.28
C ASN A 177 6.82 3.67 2.79
N GLU A 178 7.50 2.64 2.31
CA GLU A 178 8.75 2.70 1.54
C GLU A 178 9.84 3.66 2.07
N PRO A 179 10.42 3.42 3.27
CA PRO A 179 11.61 4.15 3.69
C PRO A 179 12.73 3.99 2.64
N SER A 180 13.24 5.12 2.12
CA SER A 180 14.15 5.13 0.96
C SER A 180 15.62 4.98 1.32
N TRP A 181 15.94 4.97 2.61
CA TRP A 181 17.31 4.90 3.13
C TRP A 181 17.92 3.50 3.13
N LEU A 182 17.14 2.44 2.93
CA LEU A 182 17.65 1.06 2.88
C LEU A 182 18.75 0.92 1.82
N GLY A 183 19.92 0.44 2.22
CA GLY A 183 21.11 0.32 1.38
C GLY A 183 21.81 1.67 1.09
N GLN A 184 21.38 2.75 1.74
CA GLN A 184 21.90 4.10 1.59
C GLN A 184 22.26 4.74 2.94
N GLU A 185 22.57 3.93 3.96
CA GLU A 185 22.78 4.39 5.34
C GLU A 185 23.92 5.41 5.44
N SER A 186 25.04 5.17 4.74
CA SER A 186 26.15 6.12 4.71
C SER A 186 25.76 7.47 4.11
N ARG A 187 24.99 7.46 3.01
CA ARG A 187 24.47 8.68 2.36
C ARG A 187 23.47 9.39 3.28
N LEU A 188 22.63 8.64 3.97
CA LEU A 188 21.70 9.19 4.95
C LEU A 188 22.45 9.89 6.10
N CYS A 189 23.51 9.28 6.64
CA CYS A 189 24.37 9.93 7.62
C CYS A 189 24.97 11.24 7.08
N ASP A 190 25.44 11.28 5.84
CA ASP A 190 25.93 12.53 5.22
C ASP A 190 24.84 13.60 5.15
N MET A 191 23.60 13.22 4.80
CA MET A 191 22.45 14.13 4.78
C MET A 191 22.09 14.66 6.17
N ILE A 192 22.16 13.81 7.20
CA ILE A 192 21.94 14.20 8.60
C ILE A 192 23.02 15.21 9.05
N LEU A 193 24.30 14.92 8.78
CA LEU A 193 25.43 15.79 9.14
C LEU A 193 25.41 17.13 8.40
N ALA A 194 24.93 17.15 7.16
CA ALA A 194 24.72 18.36 6.37
C ALA A 194 23.49 19.18 6.81
N GLY A 195 22.64 18.63 7.68
CA GLY A 195 21.47 19.31 8.24
C GLY A 195 21.83 20.44 9.22
N GLY A 196 20.80 21.16 9.69
CA GLY A 196 20.95 22.24 10.68
C GLY A 196 21.56 21.74 12.00
N ASP A 197 22.45 22.54 12.59
CA ASP A 197 23.17 22.20 13.84
C ASP A 197 22.25 22.07 15.06
N ASP A 198 21.01 22.54 14.94
CA ASP A 198 19.96 22.45 15.95
C ASP A 198 19.17 21.13 15.90
N LYS A 199 19.37 20.28 14.88
CA LYS A 199 18.66 19.00 14.75
C LYS A 199 19.17 17.95 15.78
N PRO A 200 18.30 17.43 16.67
CA PRO A 200 18.69 16.41 17.66
C PRO A 200 19.34 15.15 17.07
N ILE A 201 18.83 14.63 15.94
CA ILE A 201 19.43 13.47 15.27
C ILE A 201 20.87 13.74 14.78
N LYS A 202 21.18 14.96 14.34
CA LYS A 202 22.54 15.34 13.94
C LYS A 202 23.48 15.32 15.13
N MET A 203 23.09 15.96 16.23
CA MET A 203 23.89 15.97 17.47
C MET A 203 24.11 14.56 18.02
N ALA A 204 23.09 13.68 17.91
CA ALA A 204 23.20 12.28 18.30
C ALA A 204 24.17 11.50 17.41
N LEU A 205 24.10 11.72 16.09
CA LEU A 205 25.01 11.09 15.13
C LEU A 205 26.46 11.54 15.31
N GLU A 206 26.72 12.85 15.45
CA GLU A 206 28.05 13.40 15.71
C GLU A 206 28.68 12.76 16.94
N ARG A 207 27.96 12.75 18.07
CA ARG A 207 28.42 12.12 19.31
C ARG A 207 28.66 10.62 19.16
N TYR A 208 27.83 9.93 18.38
CA TYR A 208 28.00 8.50 18.13
C TYR A 208 29.25 8.22 17.28
N LEU A 209 29.56 9.08 16.31
CA LEU A 209 30.71 8.94 15.41
C LEU A 209 32.05 9.45 15.99
N ASP A 210 32.05 10.15 17.14
CA ASP A 210 33.28 10.54 17.86
C ASP A 210 34.20 9.34 18.18
N GLN A 211 33.62 8.14 18.28
CA GLN A 211 34.36 6.89 18.55
C GLN A 211 34.89 6.22 17.27
N GLY A 212 34.72 6.86 16.12
CA GLY A 212 35.10 6.35 14.80
C GLY A 212 33.94 6.47 13.81
N ASP A 213 34.24 7.00 12.63
CA ASP A 213 33.29 7.10 11.53
C ASP A 213 33.60 6.03 10.47
N THR A 214 32.82 4.94 10.49
CA THR A 214 32.92 3.85 9.51
C THR A 214 31.53 3.51 8.95
N PRO A 215 31.45 2.91 7.74
CA PRO A 215 30.18 2.49 7.16
C PRO A 215 29.35 1.59 8.09
N GLU A 216 29.99 0.69 8.83
CA GLU A 216 29.33 -0.23 9.75
C GLU A 216 28.69 0.51 10.93
N ARG A 217 29.40 1.49 11.50
CA ARG A 217 28.88 2.33 12.59
C ARG A 217 27.73 3.22 12.11
N ARG A 218 27.86 3.81 10.92
CA ARG A 218 26.77 4.57 10.29
C ARG A 218 25.52 3.72 10.12
N ARG A 219 25.67 2.50 9.57
CA ARG A 219 24.58 1.52 9.44
C ARG A 219 23.97 1.18 10.79
N GLU A 220 24.78 0.86 11.79
CA GLU A 220 24.34 0.55 13.15
C GLU A 220 23.51 1.69 13.76
N PHE A 221 23.95 2.95 13.61
CA PHE A 221 23.21 4.11 14.07
C PHE A 221 21.83 4.23 13.39
N ILE A 222 21.76 4.07 12.07
CA ILE A 222 20.50 4.14 11.33
C ILE A 222 19.56 2.99 11.75
N TYR A 223 20.08 1.77 11.87
CA TYR A 223 19.28 0.60 12.24
C TYR A 223 18.74 0.73 13.66
N ASN A 224 19.56 1.21 14.62
CA ASN A 224 19.12 1.49 15.97
C ASN A 224 18.07 2.61 16.02
N THR A 225 18.27 3.68 15.25
CA THR A 225 17.30 4.79 15.15
C THR A 225 15.95 4.29 14.62
N PHE A 226 15.98 3.46 13.58
CA PHE A 226 14.79 2.85 13.00
C PHE A 226 14.10 1.89 13.99
N GLY A 227 14.85 1.08 14.74
CA GLY A 227 14.31 0.24 15.80
C GLY A 227 13.56 1.03 16.86
N ILE A 228 14.16 2.11 17.38
CA ILE A 228 13.51 3.01 18.36
C ILE A 228 12.21 3.58 17.81
N PHE A 229 12.19 4.01 16.54
CA PHE A 229 10.99 4.51 15.88
C PHE A 229 9.88 3.45 15.87
N LEU A 230 10.19 2.26 15.35
CA LEU A 230 9.23 1.17 15.23
C LEU A 230 8.66 0.72 16.59
N GLU A 231 9.52 0.54 17.59
CA GLU A 231 9.12 0.17 18.95
C GLU A 231 8.24 1.24 19.60
N THR A 232 8.57 2.52 19.43
CA THR A 232 7.80 3.63 19.99
C THR A 232 6.40 3.71 19.38
N VAL A 233 6.30 3.54 18.06
CA VAL A 233 5.00 3.51 17.37
C VAL A 233 4.17 2.32 17.82
N GLN A 234 4.74 1.12 17.85
CA GLN A 234 4.04 -0.10 18.28
C GLN A 234 3.54 0.01 19.72
N HIS A 235 4.40 0.46 20.64
CA HIS A 235 4.00 0.67 22.03
C HIS A 235 2.86 1.69 22.13
N SER A 236 2.93 2.77 21.36
CA SER A 236 1.90 3.82 21.35
C SER A 236 0.58 3.32 20.77
N VAL A 237 0.59 2.56 19.67
CA VAL A 237 -0.62 1.96 19.09
C VAL A 237 -1.23 0.98 20.07
N LYS A 238 -0.49 -0.02 20.57
CA LYS A 238 -1.03 -1.03 21.50
C LYS A 238 -1.54 -0.45 22.81
N LYS A 239 -1.05 0.72 23.23
CA LYS A 239 -1.58 1.44 24.40
C LYS A 239 -3.02 1.93 24.21
N TYR A 240 -3.38 2.36 23.00
CA TYR A 240 -4.70 2.96 22.71
C TYR A 240 -5.62 2.04 21.90
N ASP A 241 -5.05 1.08 21.17
CA ASP A 241 -5.73 0.06 20.40
C ASP A 241 -4.96 -1.27 20.50
N PRO A 242 -5.25 -2.08 21.54
CA PRO A 242 -4.54 -3.34 21.76
C PRO A 242 -4.96 -4.45 20.80
N ASN A 243 -6.12 -4.32 20.14
CA ASN A 243 -6.77 -5.41 19.44
C ASN A 243 -6.34 -5.52 17.97
N HIS A 244 -6.10 -4.39 17.30
CA HIS A 244 -5.76 -4.39 15.88
C HIS A 244 -4.28 -4.69 15.61
N LEU A 245 -4.01 -5.25 14.42
CA LEU A 245 -2.69 -5.72 14.03
C LEU A 245 -1.77 -4.56 13.59
N ASN A 246 -0.48 -4.69 13.89
CA ASN A 246 0.56 -3.93 13.23
C ASN A 246 0.97 -4.63 11.92
N LEU A 247 0.64 -3.99 10.80
CA LEU A 247 0.81 -4.53 9.45
C LEU A 247 2.17 -4.21 8.82
N GLY A 248 3.13 -3.70 9.60
CA GLY A 248 4.47 -3.35 9.12
C GLY A 248 4.52 -1.99 8.42
N ILE A 249 5.53 -1.80 7.56
CA ILE A 249 5.89 -0.48 6.99
C ILE A 249 5.91 -0.42 5.46
N ARG A 250 5.43 -1.47 4.77
CA ARG A 250 5.38 -1.56 3.29
C ARG A 250 6.75 -1.22 2.67
N PHE A 251 7.76 -2.03 2.97
CA PHE A 251 9.10 -1.83 2.41
C PHE A 251 9.07 -1.89 0.87
N GLY A 252 9.79 -0.99 0.19
CA GLY A 252 9.88 -1.01 -1.28
C GLY A 252 10.69 -2.19 -1.84
N HIS A 253 11.47 -2.85 -0.98
CA HIS A 253 12.15 -4.11 -1.24
C HIS A 253 12.37 -4.84 0.10
N ILE A 254 12.51 -6.17 0.05
CA ILE A 254 12.75 -6.96 1.27
C ILE A 254 14.15 -6.64 1.82
N PRO A 255 14.28 -6.17 3.08
CA PRO A 255 15.55 -5.74 3.64
C PRO A 255 16.42 -6.92 4.09
N ASP A 256 17.60 -6.61 4.63
CA ASP A 256 18.52 -7.61 5.18
C ASP A 256 18.05 -8.24 6.50
N ASP A 257 18.76 -9.28 6.95
CA ASP A 257 18.38 -10.06 8.13
C ASP A 257 18.46 -9.25 9.45
N GLU A 258 19.27 -8.18 9.51
CA GLU A 258 19.35 -7.31 10.69
C GLU A 258 18.06 -6.48 10.84
N ILE A 259 17.60 -5.85 9.74
CA ILE A 259 16.31 -5.14 9.73
C ILE A 259 15.14 -6.11 9.93
N LEU A 260 15.17 -7.30 9.32
CA LEU A 260 14.15 -8.33 9.56
C LEU A 260 14.11 -8.74 11.03
N GLY A 261 15.28 -8.80 11.69
CA GLY A 261 15.39 -9.04 13.14
C GLY A 261 14.71 -7.97 13.99
N ILE A 262 14.81 -6.69 13.59
CA ILE A 262 14.07 -5.59 14.23
C ILE A 262 12.56 -5.78 14.00
N CYS A 263 12.14 -6.02 12.75
CA CYS A 263 10.74 -6.15 12.36
C CYS A 263 10.02 -7.28 13.13
N LYS A 264 10.71 -8.41 13.33
CA LYS A 264 10.23 -9.58 14.08
C LYS A 264 9.67 -9.24 15.46
N ASN A 265 10.27 -8.26 16.15
CA ASN A 265 9.90 -7.94 17.53
C ASN A 265 8.78 -6.89 17.62
N VAL A 266 8.36 -6.32 16.49
CA VAL A 266 7.44 -5.18 16.45
C VAL A 266 6.17 -5.50 15.68
N PHE A 267 6.29 -6.19 14.54
CA PHE A 267 5.18 -6.38 13.61
C PHE A 267 4.38 -7.64 13.93
N ASP A 268 3.07 -7.57 13.72
CA ASP A 268 2.21 -8.75 13.69
C ASP A 268 2.20 -9.39 12.29
N VAL A 269 2.44 -8.57 11.25
CA VAL A 269 2.52 -8.96 9.83
C VAL A 269 3.64 -8.17 9.16
N PHE A 270 4.52 -8.85 8.42
CA PHE A 270 5.54 -8.20 7.61
C PHE A 270 4.94 -7.71 6.28
N SER A 271 5.23 -6.47 5.87
CA SER A 271 4.71 -5.92 4.60
C SER A 271 5.80 -5.35 3.71
N PHE A 272 5.66 -5.63 2.41
CA PHE A 272 6.51 -5.10 1.36
C PHE A 272 5.72 -4.84 0.08
N ASN A 273 6.15 -3.91 -0.75
CA ASN A 273 5.63 -3.67 -2.07
C ASN A 273 6.46 -4.45 -3.09
N CYS A 274 5.84 -4.96 -4.15
CA CYS A 274 6.53 -5.79 -5.13
C CYS A 274 5.94 -5.62 -6.52
N TYR A 275 6.54 -4.72 -7.29
CA TYR A 275 6.23 -4.47 -8.68
C TYR A 275 7.05 -5.36 -9.61
N ASP A 276 6.64 -6.63 -9.71
CA ASP A 276 7.22 -7.65 -10.58
C ASP A 276 6.10 -8.54 -11.18
N LEU A 277 6.44 -9.52 -12.01
CA LEU A 277 5.49 -10.51 -12.54
C LEU A 277 5.09 -11.56 -11.50
N SER A 278 5.95 -11.80 -10.51
CA SER A 278 5.68 -12.67 -9.36
C SER A 278 6.54 -12.23 -8.18
N PRO A 279 6.06 -12.33 -6.94
CA PRO A 279 6.92 -12.05 -5.79
C PRO A 279 8.07 -13.06 -5.68
N PRO A 280 9.26 -12.64 -5.23
CA PRO A 280 10.44 -13.50 -5.15
C PRO A 280 10.29 -14.56 -4.04
N GLU A 281 10.03 -15.82 -4.42
CA GLU A 281 9.82 -16.94 -3.49
C GLU A 281 10.97 -17.10 -2.49
N ALA A 282 12.22 -17.06 -2.96
CA ALA A 282 13.40 -17.22 -2.12
C ALA A 282 13.55 -16.10 -1.06
N ASP A 283 13.12 -14.87 -1.37
CA ASP A 283 13.14 -13.77 -0.40
C ASP A 283 11.99 -13.91 0.60
N MET A 284 10.80 -14.33 0.17
CA MET A 284 9.69 -14.64 1.07
C MET A 284 10.03 -15.80 2.02
N ASP A 285 10.71 -16.84 1.54
CA ASP A 285 11.26 -17.92 2.37
C ASP A 285 12.27 -17.39 3.40
N ARG A 286 13.11 -16.41 3.01
CA ARG A 286 14.04 -15.76 3.94
C ARG A 286 13.28 -14.98 5.02
N VAL A 287 12.29 -14.17 4.65
CA VAL A 287 11.47 -13.43 5.60
C VAL A 287 10.81 -14.38 6.59
N MET A 288 10.14 -15.42 6.11
CA MET A 288 9.46 -16.39 6.98
C MET A 288 10.45 -17.12 7.89
N ARG A 289 11.64 -17.46 7.41
CA ARG A 289 12.69 -18.11 8.22
C ARG A 289 13.25 -17.20 9.32
N VAL A 290 13.51 -15.93 9.01
CA VAL A 290 14.15 -14.99 9.95
C VAL A 290 13.14 -14.49 10.97
N THR A 291 11.94 -14.13 10.51
CA THR A 291 10.92 -13.45 11.32
C THR A 291 9.90 -14.40 11.94
N ASP A 292 9.59 -15.53 11.28
CA ASP A 292 8.40 -16.35 11.54
C ASP A 292 7.09 -15.52 11.59
N LEU A 293 7.02 -14.47 10.78
CA LEU A 293 5.81 -13.66 10.60
C LEU A 293 5.10 -14.03 9.29
N PRO A 294 3.77 -13.86 9.25
CA PRO A 294 3.05 -13.80 7.99
C PRO A 294 3.42 -12.54 7.20
N MET A 295 3.16 -12.58 5.90
CA MET A 295 3.48 -11.52 4.95
C MET A 295 2.26 -11.02 4.21
N ILE A 296 2.28 -9.73 3.88
CA ILE A 296 1.36 -9.12 2.91
C ILE A 296 2.14 -8.29 1.88
N ILE A 297 1.69 -8.37 0.63
CA ILE A 297 2.16 -7.47 -0.43
C ILE A 297 1.28 -6.22 -0.40
N GLY A 298 1.89 -5.09 -0.06
CA GLY A 298 1.20 -3.82 0.07
C GLY A 298 0.77 -3.23 -1.27
N GLU A 299 1.57 -3.43 -2.31
CA GLU A 299 1.31 -2.92 -3.66
C GLU A 299 1.90 -3.83 -4.73
N TYR A 300 1.16 -3.94 -5.82
CA TYR A 300 1.61 -4.44 -7.11
C TYR A 300 0.61 -3.98 -8.17
N HIS A 301 1.04 -3.88 -9.44
CA HIS A 301 0.13 -3.64 -10.55
C HIS A 301 0.69 -4.05 -11.89
N PHE A 302 -0.20 -4.05 -12.88
CA PHE A 302 0.14 -4.19 -14.28
C PHE A 302 -0.59 -3.11 -15.06
N GLY A 303 0.06 -2.53 -16.06
CA GLY A 303 -0.57 -1.55 -16.93
C GLY A 303 -0.19 -1.75 -18.39
N THR A 304 -0.86 -0.99 -19.25
CA THR A 304 -0.57 -0.96 -20.69
C THR A 304 -0.58 0.49 -21.18
N VAL A 305 0.08 0.79 -22.29
CA VAL A 305 0.13 2.15 -22.89
C VAL A 305 -1.09 2.45 -23.76
N ASP A 306 -2.14 1.65 -23.62
CA ASP A 306 -3.43 1.93 -24.25
C ASP A 306 -3.99 3.28 -23.77
N ARG A 307 -4.87 3.87 -24.60
CA ARG A 307 -5.67 5.06 -24.25
C ARG A 307 -4.84 6.32 -23.91
N GLY A 308 -3.59 6.38 -24.34
CA GLY A 308 -2.73 7.57 -24.22
C GLY A 308 -2.17 7.80 -22.82
N MET A 309 -2.20 6.77 -21.96
CA MET A 309 -1.57 6.80 -20.63
C MET A 309 -0.14 6.28 -20.68
N ALA A 310 0.65 6.62 -19.67
CA ALA A 310 2.05 6.21 -19.62
C ALA A 310 2.25 4.75 -19.21
N GLN A 311 3.48 4.29 -19.40
CA GLN A 311 3.95 2.98 -18.98
C GLN A 311 3.82 2.82 -17.46
N ALA A 312 3.15 1.77 -17.01
CA ALA A 312 3.11 1.42 -15.59
C ALA A 312 4.42 0.77 -15.12
N LEU A 313 4.65 0.70 -13.81
CA LEU A 313 5.86 0.04 -13.25
C LEU A 313 6.09 -1.38 -13.77
N VAL A 314 5.01 -2.14 -14.00
CA VAL A 314 5.07 -3.37 -14.80
C VAL A 314 4.11 -3.24 -15.98
N GLN A 315 4.68 -3.28 -17.16
CA GLN A 315 4.01 -3.10 -18.43
C GLN A 315 3.69 -4.46 -19.06
N VAL A 316 2.51 -4.56 -19.67
CA VAL A 316 2.10 -5.70 -20.49
C VAL A 316 1.52 -5.23 -21.82
N GLU A 317 1.41 -6.16 -22.77
CA GLU A 317 1.06 -5.84 -24.15
C GLU A 317 -0.32 -5.16 -24.30
N ASN A 318 -1.34 -5.60 -23.57
CA ASN A 318 -2.71 -5.09 -23.70
C ASN A 318 -3.59 -5.44 -22.48
N GLN A 319 -4.85 -4.99 -22.47
CA GLN A 319 -5.79 -5.26 -21.37
C GLN A 319 -6.05 -6.75 -21.08
N LYS A 320 -5.95 -7.63 -22.08
CA LYS A 320 -6.11 -9.08 -21.87
C LYS A 320 -4.91 -9.62 -21.10
N GLU A 321 -3.70 -9.27 -21.53
CA GLU A 321 -2.46 -9.66 -20.87
C GLU A 321 -2.33 -9.06 -19.47
N ARG A 322 -2.98 -7.92 -19.21
CA ARG A 322 -3.11 -7.35 -17.86
C ARG A 322 -3.88 -8.26 -16.91
N GLY A 323 -4.95 -8.90 -17.41
CA GLY A 323 -5.66 -9.94 -16.66
C GLY A 323 -4.82 -11.21 -16.46
N VAL A 324 -4.06 -11.64 -17.48
CA VAL A 324 -3.13 -12.79 -17.39
C VAL A 324 -2.08 -12.53 -16.30
N ALA A 325 -1.44 -11.36 -16.33
CA ALA A 325 -0.44 -10.96 -15.33
C ALA A 325 -1.02 -10.88 -13.92
N TYR A 326 -2.23 -10.32 -13.75
CA TYR A 326 -2.91 -10.29 -12.45
C TYR A 326 -3.09 -11.70 -11.88
N ARG A 327 -3.63 -12.63 -12.67
CA ARG A 327 -3.84 -14.02 -12.23
C ARG A 327 -2.51 -14.68 -11.88
N HIS A 328 -1.53 -14.56 -12.78
CA HIS A 328 -0.22 -15.16 -12.60
C HIS A 328 0.42 -14.67 -11.30
N TYR A 329 0.53 -13.37 -11.10
CA TYR A 329 1.10 -12.79 -9.89
C TYR A 329 0.35 -13.25 -8.65
N THR A 330 -0.96 -13.01 -8.62
CA THR A 330 -1.76 -13.15 -7.40
C THR A 330 -1.84 -14.60 -6.96
N GLU A 331 -2.08 -15.53 -7.89
CA GLU A 331 -2.19 -16.95 -7.58
C GLU A 331 -0.83 -17.53 -7.12
N ASN A 332 0.28 -17.15 -7.77
CA ASN A 332 1.62 -17.59 -7.35
C ASN A 332 2.03 -16.97 -6.01
N ALA A 333 1.63 -15.73 -5.74
CA ALA A 333 1.84 -15.08 -4.45
C ALA A 333 1.18 -15.88 -3.32
N PHE A 334 -0.11 -16.23 -3.45
CA PHE A 334 -0.83 -17.01 -2.44
C PHE A 334 -0.47 -18.49 -2.38
N ALA A 335 0.28 -19.03 -3.36
CA ALA A 335 0.81 -20.39 -3.23
C ALA A 335 1.83 -20.50 -2.08
N HIS A 336 2.55 -19.40 -1.77
CA HIS A 336 3.52 -19.34 -0.69
C HIS A 336 2.85 -19.44 0.70
N PRO A 337 3.33 -20.31 1.61
CA PRO A 337 2.67 -20.59 2.90
C PRO A 337 2.66 -19.41 3.86
N GLY A 338 3.54 -18.43 3.66
CA GLY A 338 3.62 -17.22 4.49
C GLY A 338 2.82 -16.03 3.98
N LEU A 339 2.29 -16.05 2.75
CA LEU A 339 1.60 -14.88 2.20
C LEU A 339 0.09 -14.95 2.44
N ILE A 340 -0.44 -13.98 3.18
CA ILE A 340 -1.85 -13.96 3.62
C ILE A 340 -2.64 -12.77 3.09
N GLY A 341 -2.01 -11.93 2.28
CA GLY A 341 -2.67 -10.78 1.69
C GLY A 341 -1.89 -10.12 0.57
N VAL A 342 -2.64 -9.55 -0.36
CA VAL A 342 -2.15 -8.66 -1.41
C VAL A 342 -3.07 -7.45 -1.51
N ALA A 343 -2.54 -6.32 -1.96
CA ALA A 343 -3.34 -5.18 -2.36
C ALA A 343 -2.91 -4.67 -3.75
N TYR A 344 -3.85 -4.71 -4.69
CA TYR A 344 -3.60 -4.23 -6.04
C TYR A 344 -3.62 -2.69 -6.07
N PHE A 345 -2.59 -2.08 -6.63
CA PHE A 345 -2.49 -0.62 -6.79
C PHE A 345 -2.93 -0.22 -8.21
N GLN A 346 -4.15 0.25 -8.43
CA GLN A 346 -5.11 0.75 -7.46
C GLN A 346 -6.53 0.71 -8.04
N TRP A 347 -7.51 1.24 -7.31
CA TRP A 347 -8.91 1.21 -7.73
C TRP A 347 -9.17 1.93 -9.06
N PRO A 348 -8.89 3.23 -9.22
CA PRO A 348 -9.02 3.91 -10.51
C PRO A 348 -7.70 3.97 -11.30
N ASP A 349 -7.79 4.28 -12.59
CA ASP A 349 -6.63 4.75 -13.34
C ASP A 349 -6.10 6.05 -12.75
N GLN A 350 -4.81 6.31 -12.97
CA GLN A 350 -4.24 7.59 -12.62
C GLN A 350 -4.69 8.71 -13.56
N ASP A 351 -4.37 9.93 -13.18
CA ASP A 351 -4.73 11.11 -13.95
C ASP A 351 -3.96 11.11 -15.27
N LEU A 352 -4.66 11.18 -16.41
CA LEU A 352 -4.05 11.22 -17.75
C LEU A 352 -2.95 12.29 -17.87
N THR A 353 -3.11 13.41 -17.15
CA THR A 353 -2.23 14.57 -17.14
C THR A 353 -1.22 14.57 -15.98
N GLY A 354 -1.09 13.45 -15.27
CA GLY A 354 -0.21 13.29 -14.13
C GLY A 354 -0.86 13.69 -12.81
N ARG A 355 -0.75 12.79 -11.82
CA ARG A 355 -1.21 13.06 -10.45
C ARG A 355 -0.42 14.21 -9.82
N GLY A 356 -1.06 14.93 -8.92
CA GLY A 356 -0.67 16.31 -8.58
C GLY A 356 0.72 16.52 -7.96
N TYR A 357 1.32 15.49 -7.36
CA TYR A 357 2.56 15.60 -6.58
C TYR A 357 3.83 15.16 -7.31
N ASP A 358 3.75 14.18 -8.23
CA ASP A 358 4.91 13.65 -8.97
C ASP A 358 4.69 13.49 -10.48
N GLY A 359 3.46 13.65 -10.96
CA GLY A 359 3.11 13.55 -12.37
C GLY A 359 2.86 12.14 -12.90
N GLU A 360 2.80 11.10 -12.05
CA GLU A 360 2.50 9.72 -12.48
C GLU A 360 1.11 9.64 -13.16
N ASN A 361 1.01 8.96 -14.31
CA ASN A 361 -0.18 8.91 -15.17
C ASN A 361 -0.43 7.51 -15.78
N TYR A 362 -0.35 6.47 -14.96
CA TYR A 362 -0.43 5.07 -15.40
C TYR A 362 -1.85 4.54 -15.64
N ASN A 363 -1.96 3.63 -16.62
CA ASN A 363 -3.14 2.78 -16.82
C ASN A 363 -3.11 1.54 -15.91
N CYS A 364 -3.15 1.75 -14.60
CA CYS A 364 -3.09 0.66 -13.62
C CYS A 364 -4.38 0.46 -12.83
N GLY A 365 -5.49 1.13 -13.19
CA GLY A 365 -6.76 1.06 -12.45
C GLY A 365 -7.65 -0.14 -12.75
N LEU A 366 -8.46 -0.57 -11.79
CA LEU A 366 -9.55 -1.53 -12.03
C LEU A 366 -10.72 -0.90 -12.79
N VAL A 367 -10.93 0.40 -12.62
CA VAL A 367 -11.88 1.23 -13.37
C VAL A 367 -11.18 2.40 -14.04
N ASP A 368 -11.67 2.83 -15.19
CA ASP A 368 -11.20 4.06 -15.85
C ASP A 368 -11.83 5.32 -15.25
N VAL A 369 -11.36 6.50 -15.69
CA VAL A 369 -11.86 7.82 -15.25
C VAL A 369 -13.38 8.03 -15.48
N THR A 370 -14.00 7.22 -16.34
CA THR A 370 -15.45 7.25 -16.59
C THR A 370 -16.23 6.26 -15.73
N ASP A 371 -15.59 5.73 -14.68
CA ASP A 371 -16.13 4.71 -13.77
C ASP A 371 -16.50 3.40 -14.49
N ARG A 372 -15.78 3.05 -15.56
CA ARG A 372 -16.00 1.81 -16.32
C ARG A 372 -14.94 0.76 -15.96
N PRO A 373 -15.37 -0.44 -15.51
CA PRO A 373 -14.43 -1.53 -15.21
C PRO A 373 -13.74 -2.10 -16.46
N TYR A 374 -12.48 -2.47 -16.31
CA TYR A 374 -11.74 -3.19 -17.34
C TYR A 374 -12.15 -4.66 -17.38
N LYS A 375 -12.89 -5.06 -18.42
CA LYS A 375 -13.51 -6.40 -18.53
C LYS A 375 -12.55 -7.56 -18.29
N HIS A 376 -11.36 -7.54 -18.92
CA HIS A 376 -10.38 -8.61 -18.79
C HIS A 376 -9.79 -8.69 -17.38
N MET A 377 -9.52 -7.54 -16.78
CA MET A 377 -9.06 -7.43 -15.39
C MET A 377 -10.11 -7.97 -14.41
N VAL A 378 -11.38 -7.56 -14.56
CA VAL A 378 -12.48 -8.04 -13.72
C VAL A 378 -12.65 -9.56 -13.83
N GLY A 379 -12.60 -10.10 -15.05
CA GLY A 379 -12.69 -11.56 -15.26
C GLY A 379 -11.55 -12.31 -14.56
N ALA A 380 -10.33 -11.79 -14.65
CA ALA A 380 -9.16 -12.33 -13.95
C ALA A 380 -9.32 -12.30 -12.43
N ILE A 381 -9.76 -11.18 -11.85
CA ILE A 381 -10.01 -11.04 -10.41
C ILE A 381 -11.03 -12.08 -9.93
N MET A 382 -12.14 -12.22 -10.65
CA MET A 382 -13.20 -13.18 -10.31
C MET A 382 -12.70 -14.62 -10.32
N GLU A 383 -11.91 -15.00 -11.32
CA GLU A 383 -11.38 -16.36 -11.43
C GLU A 383 -10.33 -16.66 -10.35
N THR A 384 -9.44 -15.70 -10.07
CA THR A 384 -8.49 -15.81 -8.96
C THR A 384 -9.21 -15.94 -7.61
N ALA A 385 -10.22 -15.10 -7.34
CA ALA A 385 -10.97 -15.13 -6.08
C ALA A 385 -11.67 -16.47 -5.84
N GLN A 386 -12.16 -17.13 -6.89
CA GLN A 386 -12.80 -18.46 -6.79
C GLN A 386 -11.82 -19.57 -6.41
N ASN A 387 -10.54 -19.43 -6.78
CA ASN A 387 -9.53 -20.47 -6.65
C ASN A 387 -8.56 -20.24 -5.47
N LEU A 388 -8.49 -19.00 -4.96
CA LEU A 388 -7.46 -18.53 -4.04
C LEU A 388 -7.24 -19.45 -2.84
N ASN A 389 -8.31 -19.81 -2.15
CA ASN A 389 -8.25 -20.65 -0.95
C ASN A 389 -7.67 -22.04 -1.26
N LYS A 390 -8.07 -22.67 -2.37
CA LYS A 390 -7.56 -23.99 -2.77
C LYS A 390 -6.09 -23.94 -3.17
N ILE A 391 -5.68 -22.83 -3.79
CA ILE A 391 -4.28 -22.59 -4.15
C ILE A 391 -3.45 -22.42 -2.88
N HIS A 392 -3.92 -21.58 -1.96
CA HIS A 392 -3.24 -21.38 -0.69
C HIS A 392 -3.19 -22.65 0.15
N GLU A 393 -4.20 -23.52 0.12
CA GLU A 393 -4.16 -24.83 0.80
C GLU A 393 -3.28 -25.87 0.06
N GLY A 394 -2.76 -25.55 -1.14
CA GLY A 394 -1.98 -26.48 -1.97
C GLY A 394 -2.82 -27.55 -2.69
N GLN A 395 -4.15 -27.42 -2.71
CA GLN A 395 -5.07 -28.32 -3.40
C GLN A 395 -5.17 -28.04 -4.90
N LEU A 396 -4.85 -26.82 -5.32
CA LEU A 396 -4.84 -26.39 -6.72
C LEU A 396 -3.51 -25.70 -7.03
N LYS A 397 -2.96 -25.94 -8.23
CA LYS A 397 -1.77 -25.22 -8.69
C LYS A 397 -2.14 -23.79 -9.12
N PRO A 398 -1.29 -22.79 -8.87
CA PRO A 398 -1.52 -21.43 -9.35
C PRO A 398 -1.46 -21.35 -10.87
N PHE A 399 -2.12 -20.35 -11.44
CA PHE A 399 -2.06 -20.03 -12.86
C PHE A 399 -0.62 -19.70 -13.31
N ASP A 400 -0.10 -20.45 -14.28
CA ASP A 400 1.31 -20.46 -14.68
C ASP A 400 1.60 -19.72 -16.00
N GLN A 401 0.56 -19.26 -16.71
CA GLN A 401 0.75 -18.51 -17.94
C GLN A 401 1.30 -17.11 -17.65
N LEU A 402 2.50 -16.82 -18.17
CA LEU A 402 3.07 -15.48 -18.19
C LEU A 402 2.33 -14.58 -19.22
N PRO A 403 2.21 -13.27 -18.93
CA PRO A 403 1.72 -12.31 -19.93
C PRO A 403 2.70 -12.21 -21.10
N LEU A 404 2.19 -11.79 -22.25
CA LEU A 404 3.03 -11.51 -23.42
C LEU A 404 3.81 -10.20 -23.25
N ASN A 405 5.09 -10.24 -23.66
CA ASN A 405 6.01 -9.11 -23.74
C ASN A 405 6.03 -8.21 -22.48
N PRO A 406 6.16 -8.78 -21.27
CA PRO A 406 6.18 -7.97 -20.07
C PRO A 406 7.47 -7.15 -20.01
N CYS A 407 7.35 -5.90 -19.59
CA CYS A 407 8.49 -5.03 -19.36
C CYS A 407 8.38 -4.44 -17.95
N GLY A 408 9.32 -4.81 -17.07
CA GLY A 408 9.38 -4.27 -15.72
C GLY A 408 9.93 -2.85 -15.67
N TYR A 409 10.07 -2.34 -14.46
CA TYR A 409 10.72 -1.07 -14.16
C TYR A 409 12.23 -1.20 -14.38
N GLY A 410 12.66 -1.07 -15.63
CA GLY A 410 14.05 -0.76 -15.98
C GLY A 410 14.14 0.72 -16.30
N ALA A 411 15.24 1.37 -15.94
CA ALA A 411 15.57 2.66 -16.55
C ALA A 411 15.53 2.45 -18.08
N ILE A 412 14.70 3.22 -18.78
CA ILE A 412 14.80 3.33 -20.23
C ILE A 412 16.27 3.69 -20.48
N PRO A 413 17.06 2.87 -21.20
CA PRO A 413 18.42 3.25 -21.54
C PRO A 413 18.32 4.64 -22.16
N ASP A 414 19.12 5.59 -21.66
CA ASP A 414 19.09 6.97 -22.12
C ASP A 414 19.62 7.05 -23.57
N MET A 415 18.81 6.58 -24.52
CA MET A 415 19.09 6.57 -25.94
C MET A 415 18.90 7.96 -26.55
N TRP A 416 18.63 8.98 -25.72
CA TRP A 416 18.59 10.38 -26.16
C TRP A 416 19.97 11.05 -26.15
N ASN A 417 21.00 10.35 -25.64
CA ASN A 417 22.39 10.78 -25.65
C ASN A 417 23.29 9.99 -26.64
N GLU A 418 22.71 9.20 -27.56
CA GLU A 418 23.41 8.55 -28.68
C GLU A 418 23.22 9.26 -30.03
#